data_AF-A0A7X9GSZ0-F1
#
_entry.id   AF-A0A7X9GSZ0-F1
#
_cell.length_a   1.000
_cell.length_b   1.000
_cell.length_c   1.000
_cell.angle_alpha   90.00
_cell.angle_beta   90.00
_cell.angle_gamma   90.00
#
_symmetry.space_group_name_H-M   'P 1'
#
loop_
_entity.id
_entity.type
_entity.pdbx_description
1 polymer ?
#
loop_
_entity_poly.entity_id
_entity_poly.type
_entity_poly.pdbx_seq_one_letter_code
_entity_poly.pdbx_strand_id
1 'polypeptide(L)' 'MDKSLVNTLNSQYAKLYSTGMSDVKWTEGFWADRFQNCMEIMSPELMNTYMDPNISHAFKNFEIAAGLDTGNHS' A
#
# COMPACT_ATOMS: atom_id res chain seq x y z
N MET A 1 9.72 -6.92 -18.94
CA MET A 1 9.41 -7.55 -17.63
C MET A 1 7.91 -7.47 -17.44
N ASP A 2 7.28 -8.52 -16.90
CA ASP A 2 5.86 -8.47 -16.54
C ASP A 2 5.63 -7.44 -15.43
N LYS A 3 4.53 -6.70 -15.55
CA LYS A 3 4.11 -5.65 -14.60
C LYS A 3 2.73 -5.94 -14.02
N SER A 4 2.22 -7.14 -14.20
CA SER A 4 0.97 -7.57 -13.60
C SER A 4 1.07 -7.61 -12.06
N LEU A 5 -0.07 -7.50 -11.37
CA LEU A 5 -0.12 -7.61 -9.91
C LEU A 5 0.38 -8.97 -9.43
N VAL A 6 0.03 -10.03 -10.16
CA VAL A 6 0.47 -11.40 -9.90
C VAL A 6 1.02 -11.96 -11.20
N ASN A 7 2.34 -12.09 -11.27
CA ASN A 7 3.03 -12.61 -12.45
C ASN A 7 2.95 -14.14 -12.49
N THR A 8 2.09 -14.65 -13.36
CA THR A 8 1.92 -16.08 -13.62
C THR A 8 2.49 -16.53 -14.97
N LEU A 9 3.34 -15.71 -15.62
CA LEU A 9 3.85 -16.02 -16.97
C LEU A 9 4.58 -17.35 -17.08
N ASN A 10 5.24 -17.80 -16.01
CA ASN A 10 5.98 -19.07 -15.98
C ASN A 10 5.16 -20.24 -15.42
N SER A 11 3.88 -20.04 -15.11
CA SER A 11 3.02 -21.09 -14.58
C SER A 11 2.59 -22.03 -15.70
N GLN A 12 3.11 -23.25 -15.70
CA GLN A 12 2.95 -24.26 -16.77
C GLN A 12 1.50 -24.52 -17.20
N TYR A 13 0.53 -24.35 -16.31
CA TYR A 13 -0.88 -24.64 -16.56
C TYR A 13 -1.76 -23.38 -16.60
N ALA A 14 -1.17 -22.18 -16.53
CA ALA A 14 -1.93 -20.93 -16.62
C ALA A 14 -2.45 -20.74 -18.05
N LYS A 15 -3.76 -20.52 -18.17
CA LYS A 15 -4.43 -20.27 -19.45
C LYS A 15 -4.73 -18.80 -19.70
N LEU A 16 -4.71 -18.00 -18.63
CA LEU A 16 -4.98 -16.56 -18.64
C LEU A 16 -3.93 -15.87 -17.77
N TYR A 17 -3.62 -14.63 -18.15
CA TYR A 17 -2.61 -13.80 -17.48
C TYR A 17 -3.24 -12.45 -17.15
N SER A 18 -2.85 -11.89 -16.01
CA SER A 18 -3.30 -10.58 -15.58
C SER A 18 -2.75 -9.48 -16.49
N THR A 19 -3.52 -8.42 -16.68
CA THR A 19 -3.04 -7.19 -17.33
C THR A 19 -1.94 -6.53 -16.49
N GLY A 20 -1.11 -5.70 -17.11
CA GLY A 20 -0.17 -4.88 -16.37
C GLY A 20 -0.91 -3.94 -15.41
N MET A 21 -0.33 -3.71 -14.23
CA MET A 21 -0.93 -2.85 -13.19
C MET A 21 -1.22 -1.44 -13.70
N SER A 22 -0.38 -0.92 -14.61
CA SER A 22 -0.50 0.42 -15.18
C SER A 22 -1.41 0.51 -16.41
N ASP A 23 -1.87 -0.63 -16.94
CA ASP A 23 -2.51 -0.69 -18.25
C ASP A 23 -4.02 -0.41 -18.18
N VAL A 24 -4.58 -0.40 -16.97
CA VAL A 24 -6.00 -0.12 -16.70
C VAL A 24 -6.09 1.12 -15.83
N LYS A 25 -6.99 2.04 -16.21
CA LYS A 25 -7.27 3.26 -15.44
C LYS A 25 -8.77 3.39 -15.22
N TRP A 26 -9.17 3.62 -13.97
CA TRP A 26 -10.52 4.06 -13.65
C TRP A 26 -10.65 5.52 -14.06
N THR A 27 -11.56 5.80 -15.00
CA THR A 27 -11.74 7.16 -15.53
C THR A 27 -12.89 7.87 -14.84
N GLU A 28 -14.05 7.22 -14.72
CA GLU A 28 -15.27 7.81 -14.19
C GLU A 28 -16.13 6.75 -13.47
N GLY A 29 -17.11 7.22 -12.70
CA GLY A 29 -18.10 6.40 -12.03
C GLY A 29 -17.59 5.76 -10.73
N PHE A 30 -18.34 4.76 -10.25
CA PHE A 30 -18.21 4.24 -8.89
C PHE A 30 -16.77 3.88 -8.49
N TRP A 31 -16.04 3.14 -9.34
CA TRP A 31 -14.68 2.71 -9.00
C TRP A 31 -13.64 3.83 -9.11
N ALA A 32 -13.86 4.82 -9.97
CA ALA A 32 -13.01 6.00 -10.01
C ALA A 32 -13.13 6.79 -8.70
N ASP A 33 -14.36 7.02 -8.22
CA ASP A 33 -14.61 7.75 -6.97
C ASP A 33 -14.01 7.04 -5.75
N ARG A 34 -14.18 5.72 -5.67
CA ARG A 34 -13.61 4.91 -4.60
C ARG A 34 -12.09 4.91 -4.63
N PHE A 35 -11.50 4.77 -5.82
CA PHE A 35 -10.06 4.80 -5.98
C PHE A 35 -9.47 6.17 -5.60
N GLN A 36 -10.12 7.25 -6.04
CA GLN A 36 -9.71 8.61 -5.67
C GLN A 36 -9.77 8.83 -4.16
N ASN A 37 -10.86 8.42 -3.50
CA ASN A 37 -10.99 8.54 -2.04
C ASN A 37 -9.91 7.75 -1.29
N CYS A 38 -9.60 6.53 -1.74
CA CYS A 38 -8.51 5.74 -1.16
C CYS A 38 -7.17 6.46 -1.26
N MET A 39 -6.87 7.07 -2.42
CA MET A 39 -5.60 7.75 -2.66
C MET A 39 -5.49 9.09 -1.92
N GLU A 40 -6.53 9.92 -1.96
CA GLU A 40 -6.47 11.31 -1.46
C GLU A 40 -6.76 11.42 0.03
N ILE A 41 -7.53 10.48 0.60
CA ILE A 41 -7.99 10.57 1.98
C ILE A 41 -7.48 9.39 2.79
N MET A 42 -7.80 8.15 2.40
CA MET A 42 -7.49 7.00 3.26
C MET A 42 -5.99 6.79 3.45
N SER A 43 -5.19 6.84 2.37
CA SER A 43 -3.75 6.63 2.45
C SER A 43 -3.02 7.73 3.25
N PRO A 44 -3.30 9.04 3.05
CA PRO A 44 -2.71 10.09 3.87
C PRO A 44 -3.12 10.02 5.33
N GLU A 45 -4.40 9.78 5.64
CA GLU A 45 -4.87 9.68 7.03
C GLU A 45 -4.25 8.48 7.76
N LEU A 46 -4.08 7.35 7.08
CA LEU A 46 -3.35 6.21 7.63
C LEU A 46 -1.90 6.59 7.96
N MET A 47 -1.24 7.32 7.06
CA MET A 47 0.14 7.77 7.30
C MET A 47 0.22 8.76 8.46
N ASN A 48 -0.68 9.75 8.53
CA ASN A 48 -0.76 10.68 9.66
C ASN A 48 -0.94 9.94 10.99
N THR A 49 -1.82 8.93 11.00
CA THR A 49 -2.05 8.07 12.17
C THR A 49 -0.78 7.32 12.59
N TYR A 50 -0.03 6.77 11.65
CA TYR A 50 1.22 6.05 11.95
C TYR A 50 2.35 6.96 12.42
N MET A 51 2.39 8.20 11.93
CA MET A 51 3.41 9.18 12.29
C MET A 51 3.11 9.93 13.59
N ASP A 52 1.86 9.92 14.08
CA ASP A 52 1.50 10.53 15.36
C ASP A 52 1.79 9.56 16.54
N PRO A 53 2.81 9.83 17.36
CA PRO A 53 3.19 8.96 18.48
C PRO A 53 2.13 8.89 19.58
N ASN A 54 1.14 9.79 19.61
CA ASN A 54 0.06 9.76 20.58
C ASN A 54 -1.11 8.87 20.14
N ILE A 55 -1.21 8.56 18.85
CA ILE A 55 -2.27 7.72 18.27
C ILE A 55 -1.73 6.33 17.94
N SER A 56 -0.51 6.25 17.40
CA SER A 56 0.15 4.99 17.06
C SER A 56 1.63 5.04 17.37
N HIS A 57 2.14 3.97 17.99
CA HIS A 57 3.58 3.77 18.15
C HIS A 57 4.23 3.07 16.94
N ALA A 58 3.51 2.90 15.82
CA ALA A 58 4.01 2.17 14.65
C ALA A 58 5.32 2.76 14.12
N PHE A 59 5.39 4.09 13.90
CA PHE A 59 6.62 4.72 13.44
C PHE A 59 7.70 4.75 14.53
N LYS A 60 7.33 4.96 15.81
CA LYS A 60 8.26 4.91 16.95
C LYS A 60 8.95 3.56 17.11
N ASN A 61 8.25 2.47 16.82
CA ASN A 61 8.85 1.14 16.84
C ASN A 61 10.00 1.00 15.84
N PHE A 62 9.88 1.63 14.66
CA PHE A 62 10.98 1.66 13.68
C PHE A 62 12.14 2.55 14.14
N GLU A 63 11.88 3.69 14.77
CA GLU A 63 12.95 4.56 15.31
C GLU A 63 13.75 3.87 16.42
N ILE A 64 13.07 3.17 17.34
CA ILE A 64 13.75 2.38 18.37
C ILE A 64 14.55 1.23 17.73
N ALA A 65 13.97 0.50 16.77
CA ALA A 65 14.67 -0.58 16.07
C ALA A 65 15.89 -0.08 15.28
N ALA A 66 15.87 1.16 14.80
CA ALA A 66 17.00 1.83 14.16
C ALA A 66 18.02 2.39 15.16
N GLY A 67 17.75 2.31 16.47
CA GLY A 67 18.60 2.86 17.53
C GLY A 67 18.54 4.39 17.64
N LEU A 68 17.53 5.03 17.04
CA LEU A 68 17.32 6.48 17.04
C LEU A 68 16.47 6.96 18.23
N ASP A 69 15.82 6.04 18.95
CA ASP A 69 15.02 6.31 20.14
C ASP A 69 15.26 5.21 21.19
N THR A 70 15.04 5.53 22.47
CA THR A 70 15.36 4.69 23.64
C THR A 70 14.14 4.08 24.32
N GLY A 71 12.95 4.19 23.71
CA GLY A 71 11.71 3.62 24.24
C GLY A 71 11.76 2.08 24.34
N ASN A 72 10.98 1.51 25.26
CA ASN A 72 10.76 0.06 25.34
C ASN A 72 9.47 -0.31 24.60
N HIS A 73 9.53 -1.28 23.69
CA HIS A 73 8.35 -1.90 23.10
C HIS A 73 7.90 -3.06 24.02
N SER A 74 6.67 -3.00 24.53
CA SER A 74 6.00 -4.12 25.21
C SER A 74 4.80 -4.58 24.40
#